data_AF-A0A1B3NQA3-F1
#
_entry.id   AF-A0A1B3NQA3-F1
#
_cell.length_a   1.000
_cell.length_b   1.000
_cell.length_c   1.000
_cell.angle_alpha   90.00
_cell.angle_beta   90.00
_cell.angle_gamma   90.00
#
_symmetry.space_group_name_H-M   'P 1'
#
loop_
_entity.id
_entity.type
_entity.pdbx_description
1 polymer ?
#
loop_
_entity_poly.entity_id
_entity_poly.type
_entity_poly.pdbx_seq_one_letter_code
_entity_poly.pdbx_strand_id
1 'polypeptide(L)'
;MQMLLLWAGILMVLIGLSHSILGEILIFRRQRSSGIVPTLGGEILKERHVRILWASWHLVTILGWALGGMLIMLALPPGQPFPARWLVRIALIATLACSALVCFATKGRHPGWIGLLLAAILTWLGEVGT
;
A
#
# COMPACT_ATOMS: atom_id res chain seq x y z
N MET A 1 24.84 -7.36 -9.82
CA MET A 1 23.72 -6.80 -9.04
C MET A 1 23.83 -5.29 -9.05
N GLN A 2 22.73 -4.56 -9.13
CA GLN A 2 22.74 -3.09 -9.09
C GLN A 2 22.57 -2.61 -7.65
N MET A 3 23.69 -2.33 -6.97
CA MET A 3 23.70 -2.01 -5.54
C MET A 3 22.86 -0.79 -5.17
N LEU A 4 22.81 0.23 -6.04
CA LEU A 4 22.00 1.44 -5.79
C LEU A 4 20.49 1.13 -5.75
N LEU A 5 20.00 0.28 -6.65
CA LEU A 5 18.59 -0.13 -6.68
C LEU A 5 18.25 -1.00 -5.47
N LEU A 6 19.17 -1.87 -5.06
CA LEU A 6 18.99 -2.70 -3.86
C LEU A 6 18.82 -1.82 -2.61
N TRP A 7 19.73 -0.86 -2.41
CA TRP A 7 19.66 0.06 -1.28
C TRP A 7 18.44 0.97 -1.33
N ALA A 8 18.07 1.48 -2.51
CA ALA A 8 16.85 2.25 -2.70
C ALA A 8 15.61 1.43 -2.31
N GLY A 9 15.54 0.16 -2.73
CA GLY A 9 14.43 -0.73 -2.40
C GLY A 9 14.35 -1.06 -0.90
N ILE A 10 15.49 -1.33 -0.25
CA ILE A 10 15.55 -1.54 1.21
C ILE A 10 15.09 -0.27 1.94
N LEU A 11 15.57 0.90 1.52
CA LEU A 11 15.18 2.17 2.13
C LEU A 11 13.68 2.43 1.98
N MET A 12 13.09 2.13 0.82
CA MET A 12 11.64 2.23 0.60
C MET A 12 10.84 1.35 1.57
N VAL A 13 11.33 0.13 1.88
CA VAL A 13 10.69 -0.75 2.86
C VAL A 13 10.74 -0.13 4.27
N LEU A 14 11.90 0.40 4.68
CA LEU A 14 12.09 1.05 5.97
C LEU A 14 11.25 2.33 6.11
N ILE A 15 11.14 3.12 5.04
CA ILE A 15 10.29 4.32 4.99
C ILE A 15 8.83 3.92 5.14
N GLY A 16 8.36 2.91 4.39
CA GLY A 16 6.98 2.43 4.50
C GLY A 16 6.63 1.96 5.92
N LEU A 17 7.55 1.23 6.56
CA LEU A 17 7.40 0.78 7.95
C LEU A 17 7.33 1.98 8.91
N SER A 18 8.30 2.89 8.81
CA SER A 18 8.36 4.11 9.64
C SER A 18 7.12 4.98 9.45
N HIS A 19 6.62 5.13 8.22
CA HIS A 19 5.43 5.90 7.93
C HIS A 19 4.21 5.34 8.67
N SER A 20 3.96 4.02 8.59
CA SER A 20 2.85 3.39 9.32
C SER A 20 3.01 3.46 10.83
N ILE A 21 4.19 3.16 11.37
CA ILE A 21 4.43 3.17 12.83
C ILE A 21 4.27 4.58 13.40
N LEU A 22 4.92 5.58 12.78
CA LEU A 22 4.87 6.96 13.28
C LEU A 22 3.48 7.55 13.13
N GLY A 23 2.76 7.26 12.03
CA GLY A 23 1.37 7.69 11.88
C GLY A 23 0.48 7.14 12.99
N GLU A 24 0.63 5.86 13.32
CA GLU A 24 -0.10 5.23 14.42
C GLU A 24 0.21 5.88 15.77
N ILE A 25 1.48 6.06 16.11
CA ILE A 25 1.90 6.61 17.40
C ILE A 25 1.51 8.09 17.54
N LEU A 26 1.76 8.90 16.51
CA LEU A 26 1.66 10.36 16.59
C LEU A 26 0.24 10.86 16.36
N ILE A 27 -0.49 10.26 15.41
CA ILE A 27 -1.77 10.77 14.91
C ILE A 27 -2.91 9.86 15.38
N PHE A 28 -2.94 8.60 14.94
CA PHE A 28 -4.15 7.79 15.02
C PHE A 28 -4.43 7.20 16.39
N ARG A 29 -3.41 7.01 17.23
CA ARG A 29 -3.57 6.57 18.62
C ARG A 29 -4.52 7.48 19.40
N ARG A 30 -4.48 8.80 19.17
CA ARG A 30 -5.34 9.78 19.84
C ARG A 30 -6.74 9.88 19.22
N GLN A 31 -6.91 9.39 17.99
CA GLN A 31 -8.16 9.42 17.24
C GLN A 31 -8.97 8.11 17.37
N ARG A 32 -8.51 7.18 18.19
CA ARG A 32 -9.10 5.85 18.34
C ARG A 32 -9.92 5.78 19.61
N SER A 33 -11.23 5.50 19.48
CA SER A 33 -12.10 5.19 20.63
C SER A 33 -12.14 3.70 20.94
N SER A 34 -12.17 2.84 19.91
CA SER A 34 -12.21 1.38 20.02
C SER A 34 -11.75 0.72 18.72
N GLY A 35 -11.26 -0.52 18.83
CA GLY A 35 -10.80 -1.30 17.67
C GLY A 35 -9.54 -0.75 16.99
N ILE A 36 -9.27 -1.21 15.77
CA ILE A 36 -8.05 -0.85 15.03
C ILE A 36 -8.22 0.46 14.25
N VAL A 37 -9.37 0.67 13.61
CA VAL A 37 -9.59 1.86 12.75
C VAL A 37 -10.03 3.06 13.60
N PRO A 38 -9.33 4.21 13.55
CA PRO A 38 -9.69 5.40 14.30
C PRO A 38 -11.02 6.00 13.81
N THR A 39 -11.75 6.61 14.74
CA THR A 39 -13.13 7.10 14.52
C THR A 39 -13.37 8.50 15.10
N LEU A 40 -12.55 8.94 16.06
CA LEU A 40 -12.65 10.24 16.71
C LEU A 40 -11.91 11.29 15.90
N GLY A 41 -12.64 12.28 15.36
CA GLY A 41 -12.05 13.35 14.56
C GLY A 41 -12.02 14.73 15.23
N GLY A 42 -12.31 14.79 16.54
CA GLY A 42 -12.45 16.04 17.28
C GLY A 42 -13.62 16.87 16.77
N GLU A 43 -13.47 18.20 16.80
CA GLU A 43 -14.55 19.13 16.40
C GLU A 43 -14.66 19.32 14.88
N ILE A 44 -13.57 19.11 14.14
CA ILE A 44 -13.48 19.44 12.72
C ILE A 44 -13.75 18.21 11.83
N LEU A 45 -13.17 17.05 12.16
CA LEU A 45 -13.24 15.88 11.29
C LEU A 45 -14.39 14.96 11.69
N LYS A 46 -15.22 14.59 10.71
CA LYS A 46 -16.21 13.52 10.85
C LYS A 46 -15.51 12.16 10.84
N GLU A 47 -16.12 11.15 11.48
CA GLU A 47 -15.59 9.76 11.50
C GLU A 47 -15.18 9.28 10.11
N ARG A 48 -16.00 9.53 9.08
CA ARG A 48 -15.70 9.13 7.70
C ARG A 48 -14.37 9.72 7.19
N HIS A 49 -14.05 10.97 7.55
CA HIS A 49 -12.81 11.62 7.13
C HIS A 49 -11.61 10.99 7.85
N VAL A 50 -11.74 10.72 9.15
CA VAL A 50 -10.70 10.04 9.95
C VAL A 50 -10.39 8.65 9.38
N ARG A 51 -11.43 7.88 9.05
CA ARG A 51 -11.30 6.56 8.41
C ARG A 51 -10.59 6.64 7.07
N ILE A 52 -10.94 7.62 6.23
CA ILE A 52 -10.27 7.84 4.94
C ILE A 52 -8.81 8.22 5.15
N LEU A 53 -8.51 9.12 6.08
CA LEU A 53 -7.14 9.53 6.42
C LEU A 53 -6.29 8.33 6.86
N TRP A 54 -6.82 7.51 7.75
CA TRP A 54 -6.16 6.29 8.21
C TRP A 54 -5.92 5.29 7.07
N ALA A 55 -6.93 5.07 6.23
CA ALA A 55 -6.83 4.19 5.07
C ALA A 55 -5.75 4.67 4.08
N SER A 56 -5.78 5.96 3.73
CA SER A 56 -4.81 6.57 2.81
C SER A 56 -3.38 6.50 3.36
N TRP A 57 -3.22 6.64 4.68
CA TRP A 57 -1.92 6.56 5.33
C TRP A 57 -1.27 5.18 5.16
N HIS A 58 -1.99 4.12 5.51
CA HIS A 58 -1.48 2.75 5.34
C HIS A 58 -1.45 2.29 3.88
N LEU A 59 -2.30 2.85 3.01
CA LEU A 59 -2.27 2.60 1.57
C LEU A 59 -0.92 3.02 0.98
N VAL A 60 -0.39 4.18 1.36
CA VAL A 60 0.93 4.64 0.90
C VAL A 60 2.05 3.71 1.39
N THR A 61 1.95 3.14 2.60
CA THR A 61 2.91 2.13 3.06
C THR A 61 2.90 0.88 2.17
N ILE A 62 1.72 0.34 1.85
CA ILE A 62 1.61 -0.86 0.99
C ILE A 62 2.20 -0.58 -0.40
N LEU A 63 1.85 0.56 -1.01
CA LEU A 63 2.40 0.94 -2.32
C LEU A 63 3.91 1.21 -2.26
N GLY A 64 4.40 1.82 -1.17
CA GLY A 64 5.82 2.04 -0.94
C GLY A 64 6.61 0.75 -0.80
N TRP A 65 6.04 -0.25 -0.12
CA TRP A 65 6.62 -1.59 -0.04
C TRP A 65 6.60 -2.32 -1.38
N ALA A 66 5.52 -2.18 -2.16
CA ALA A 66 5.46 -2.71 -3.52
C ALA A 66 6.57 -2.10 -4.39
N LEU A 67 6.73 -0.78 -4.36
CA LEU A 67 7.80 -0.08 -5.07
C LEU A 67 9.19 -0.54 -4.60
N GLY A 68 9.39 -0.70 -3.28
CA GLY A 68 10.63 -1.24 -2.72
C GLY A 68 10.94 -2.65 -3.22
N GLY A 69 9.94 -3.55 -3.23
CA GLY A 69 10.05 -4.90 -3.76
C GLY A 69 10.41 -4.91 -5.25
N MET A 70 9.77 -4.05 -6.05
CA MET A 70 10.10 -3.89 -7.47
C MET A 70 11.55 -3.45 -7.68
N LEU A 71 12.05 -2.46 -6.91
CA LEU A 71 13.43 -2.00 -6.98
C LEU A 71 14.43 -3.11 -6.60
N ILE A 72 14.13 -3.91 -5.58
CA ILE A 72 14.95 -5.07 -5.18
C ILE A 72 14.99 -6.11 -6.30
N MET A 73 13.85 -6.41 -6.95
CA MET A 73 13.82 -7.33 -8.09
C MET A 73 14.64 -6.81 -9.27
N LEU A 74 14.61 -5.51 -9.54
CA LEU A 74 15.41 -4.87 -10.59
C LEU A 74 16.91 -4.79 -10.25
N ALA A 75 17.29 -5.00 -8.98
CA ALA A 75 18.68 -5.02 -8.53
C ALA A 75 19.40 -6.35 -8.83
N LEU A 76 18.68 -7.38 -9.31
CA LEU A 76 19.24 -8.68 -9.69
C LEU A 76 20.37 -8.55 -10.74
N PRO A 77 21.25 -9.55 -10.86
CA PRO A 77 22.43 -9.47 -11.72
C PRO A 77 22.10 -9.11 -13.19
N PRO A 78 22.92 -8.27 -13.83
CA PRO A 78 22.81 -8.04 -15.27
C PRO A 78 23.02 -9.38 -16.01
N GLY A 79 22.12 -9.70 -16.93
CA GLY A 79 22.11 -10.98 -17.67
C GLY A 79 20.99 -11.94 -17.26
N GLN A 80 20.24 -11.67 -16.18
CA GLN A 80 18.99 -12.37 -15.94
C GLN A 80 17.86 -11.79 -16.80
N PRO A 81 16.88 -12.63 -17.24
CA PRO A 81 15.69 -12.14 -17.91
C PRO A 81 14.99 -11.07 -17.07
N PHE A 82 14.45 -10.04 -17.72
CA PHE A 82 13.70 -8.99 -17.03
C PHE A 82 12.53 -9.62 -16.24
N PRO A 83 12.39 -9.34 -14.94
CA PRO A 83 11.45 -10.05 -14.07
C PRO A 83 10.00 -9.55 -14.21
N ALA A 84 9.52 -9.33 -15.44
CA ALA A 84 8.20 -8.75 -15.74
C ALA A 84 7.07 -9.40 -14.94
N ARG A 85 7.00 -10.73 -14.95
CA ARG A 85 5.95 -11.49 -14.24
C ARG A 85 5.94 -11.19 -12.74
N TRP A 86 7.11 -11.08 -12.12
CA TRP A 86 7.21 -10.75 -10.70
C TRP A 86 6.78 -9.32 -10.42
N LEU A 87 7.13 -8.36 -11.27
CA LEU A 87 6.69 -6.97 -11.13
C LEU A 87 5.16 -6.86 -11.25
N VAL A 88 4.56 -7.56 -12.21
CA VAL A 88 3.11 -7.65 -12.38
C VAL A 88 2.45 -8.26 -11.14
N ARG A 89 2.98 -9.36 -10.60
CA ARG A 89 2.48 -9.97 -9.35
C ARG A 89 2.58 -9.05 -8.14
N ILE A 90 3.67 -8.31 -8.00
CA ILE A 90 3.82 -7.33 -6.92
C ILE A 90 2.75 -6.24 -7.06
N ALA A 91 2.54 -5.72 -8.27
CA ALA A 91 1.50 -4.71 -8.53
C ALA A 91 0.09 -5.25 -8.24
N LEU A 92 -0.21 -6.48 -8.65
CA LEU A 92 -1.47 -7.18 -8.39
C LEU A 92 -1.73 -7.30 -6.89
N ILE A 93 -0.78 -7.85 -6.14
CA ILE A 93 -0.92 -8.07 -4.69
C ILE A 93 -1.06 -6.73 -3.96
N ALA A 94 -0.26 -5.73 -4.33
CA ALA A 94 -0.30 -4.41 -3.71
C ALA A 94 -1.65 -3.72 -3.94
N THR A 95 -2.14 -3.67 -5.18
CA THR A 95 -3.43 -3.04 -5.50
C THR A 95 -4.61 -3.78 -4.85
N LEU A 96 -4.56 -5.11 -4.80
CA LEU A 96 -5.55 -5.93 -4.10
C LEU A 96 -5.53 -5.67 -2.59
N ALA A 97 -4.36 -5.63 -1.97
CA ALA A 97 -4.20 -5.33 -0.54
C ALA A 97 -4.67 -3.90 -0.21
N CYS A 98 -4.35 -2.92 -1.04
CA CYS A 98 -4.87 -1.55 -0.89
C CYS A 98 -6.39 -1.50 -1.03
N SER A 99 -6.97 -2.24 -1.99
CA SER A 99 -8.43 -2.34 -2.14
C SER A 99 -9.09 -2.90 -0.88
N ALA A 100 -8.57 -4.03 -0.39
CA ALA A 100 -9.06 -4.66 0.84
C ALA A 100 -8.95 -3.72 2.05
N LEU A 101 -7.81 -3.03 2.20
CA LEU A 101 -7.57 -2.04 3.25
C LEU A 101 -8.60 -0.91 3.20
N VAL A 102 -8.80 -0.27 2.03
CA VAL A 102 -9.73 0.85 1.89
C VAL A 102 -11.18 0.39 2.12
N CYS A 103 -11.55 -0.79 1.60
CA CYS A 103 -12.88 -1.37 1.83
C CYS A 103 -13.13 -1.61 3.32
N PHE A 104 -12.19 -2.26 4.01
CA PHE A 104 -12.26 -2.52 5.44
C PHE A 104 -12.30 -1.24 6.28
N ALA A 105 -11.35 -0.33 6.06
CA ALA A 105 -11.20 0.91 6.81
C ALA A 105 -12.43 1.82 6.69
N THR A 106 -13.04 1.86 5.52
CA THR A 106 -14.16 2.78 5.23
C THR A 106 -15.53 2.10 5.28
N LYS A 107 -15.60 0.83 5.69
CA LYS A 107 -16.83 0.01 5.67
C LYS A 107 -17.48 0.00 4.27
N GLY A 108 -16.66 -0.05 3.22
CA GLY A 108 -17.07 -0.03 1.81
C GLY A 108 -17.63 1.31 1.32
N ARG A 109 -17.72 2.35 2.16
CA ARG A 109 -18.38 3.63 1.82
C ARG A 109 -17.53 4.54 0.94
N HIS A 110 -16.22 4.32 0.86
CA HIS A 110 -15.33 5.11 0.01
C HIS A 110 -15.08 4.39 -1.32
N PRO A 111 -15.52 4.90 -2.48
CA PRO A 111 -15.48 4.17 -3.75
C PRO A 111 -14.06 3.86 -4.26
N GLY A 112 -13.02 4.46 -3.69
CA GLY A 112 -11.63 4.18 -4.05
C GLY A 112 -11.24 2.70 -3.96
N TRP A 113 -11.87 1.90 -3.10
CA TRP A 113 -11.61 0.44 -3.08
C TRP A 113 -12.01 -0.25 -4.40
N ILE A 114 -13.05 0.24 -5.07
CA ILE A 114 -13.52 -0.31 -6.36
C ILE A 114 -12.47 -0.04 -7.44
N GLY A 115 -11.95 1.19 -7.51
CA GLY A 115 -10.90 1.53 -8.48
C GLY A 115 -9.64 0.67 -8.31
N LEU A 116 -9.20 0.47 -7.05
CA LEU A 116 -8.07 -0.40 -6.73
C LEU A 116 -8.36 -1.88 -7.06
N LEU A 117 -9.59 -2.35 -6.83
CA LEU A 117 -9.99 -3.71 -7.17
C LEU A 117 -10.01 -3.92 -8.69
N LEU A 118 -10.56 -2.98 -9.44
CA LEU A 118 -10.56 -3.02 -10.90
C LEU A 118 -9.14 -3.05 -11.45
N ALA A 119 -8.23 -2.23 -10.90
CA ALA A 119 -6.82 -2.27 -11.27
C ALA A 119 -6.19 -3.65 -11.00
N ALA A 120 -6.47 -4.25 -9.83
CA ALA A 120 -6.01 -5.59 -9.51
C ALA A 120 -6.56 -6.65 -10.50
N ILE A 121 -7.87 -6.61 -10.80
CA ILE A 121 -8.51 -7.53 -11.76
C ILE A 121 -7.88 -7.40 -13.15
N LEU A 122 -7.73 -6.17 -13.66
CA LEU A 122 -7.12 -5.93 -14.96
C LEU A 122 -5.65 -6.41 -15.00
N THR A 123 -4.92 -6.22 -13.91
CA THR A 123 -3.54 -6.72 -13.79
C THR A 123 -3.50 -8.24 -13.82
N TRP A 124 -4.41 -8.92 -13.12
CA TRP A 124 -4.52 -10.38 -13.11
C TRP A 124 -4.89 -10.94 -14.49
N LEU A 125 -5.90 -10.37 -15.14
CA LEU A 125 -6.29 -10.77 -16.50
C LEU A 125 -5.15 -10.56 -17.50
N GLY A 126 -4.40 -9.46 -17.35
CA GLY A 126 -3.20 -9.18 -18.14
C GLY A 126 -2.07 -10.20 -17.92
N GLU A 127 -1.88 -10.70 -16.70
CA GLU A 127 -0.88 -11.74 -16.41
C GLU A 127 -1.26 -13.11 -17.00
N VAL A 128 -2.56 -13.45 -16.99
CA VAL A 128 -3.05 -14.74 -17.51
C VAL A 128 -3.08 -14.78 -19.03
N GLY A 129 -3.24 -13.61 -19.68
CA GLY A 129 -3.28 -13.49 -21.14
C GLY A 129 -1.92 -13.49 -21.85
N THR A 130 -0.81 -13.56 -21.11
CA THR A 130 0.59 -13.60 -21.62
C THR A 130 1.29 -14.89 -21.26
#